data_AF-A0A9Q3FJE9-F1
#
_entry.id   AF-A0A9Q3FJE9-F1
#
_cell.length_a   1.000
_cell.length_b   1.000
_cell.length_c   1.000
_cell.angle_alpha   90.00
_cell.angle_beta   90.00
_cell.angle_gamma   90.00
#
_symmetry.space_group_name_H-M   'P 1'
#
loop_
_entity.id
_entity.type
_entity.pdbx_description
1 polymer ?
#
loop_
_entity_poly.entity_id
_entity_poly.type
_entity_poly.pdbx_seq_one_letter_code
_entity_poly.pdbx_strand_id
1 'polypeptide(L)'
;RLKNVNKEIFVSDQLVEAQISHELTLEINEELIQILFQYRQAFASDNEALEAIKGHEVNIMLNLERIYTPILRRPVYPASPRARERLEIHIDELMKLNVLRKLGNNEEGEVKTTVIIT
;
A
#
# COMPACT_ATOMS: atom_id res chain seq x y z
N ARG A 1 -1.70 -5.75 -31.93
CA ARG A 1 -1.85 -7.13 -31.41
C ARG A 1 -1.56 -7.25 -29.91
N LEU A 2 -0.45 -6.71 -29.39
CA LEU A 2 -0.11 -6.78 -27.95
C LEU A 2 -1.11 -6.09 -26.98
N LYS A 3 -1.84 -5.05 -27.42
CA LYS A 3 -2.79 -4.31 -26.57
C LYS A 3 -4.01 -5.15 -26.12
N ASN A 4 -4.51 -6.07 -26.96
CA ASN A 4 -5.69 -6.88 -26.63
C ASN A 4 -5.35 -7.97 -25.60
N VAL A 5 -4.17 -8.59 -25.74
CA VAL A 5 -3.70 -9.63 -24.80
C VAL A 5 -3.59 -9.09 -23.38
N ASN A 6 -3.07 -7.86 -23.22
CA ASN A 6 -2.97 -7.23 -21.90
C ASN A 6 -4.34 -6.85 -21.31
N LYS A 7 -5.33 -6.53 -22.15
CA LYS A 7 -6.70 -6.22 -21.70
C LYS A 7 -7.40 -7.49 -21.20
N GLU A 8 -7.21 -8.62 -21.89
CA GLU A 8 -7.75 -9.92 -21.48
C GLU A 8 -7.17 -10.37 -20.13
N ILE A 9 -5.86 -10.23 -19.94
CA ILE A 9 -5.18 -10.52 -18.66
C ILE A 9 -5.72 -9.62 -17.54
N PHE A 10 -5.91 -8.32 -17.82
CA PHE A 10 -6.49 -7.38 -16.84
C PHE A 10 -7.90 -7.80 -16.41
N VAL A 11 -8.73 -8.25 -17.35
CA VAL A 11 -10.07 -8.74 -17.04
C VAL A 11 -10.01 -10.04 -16.22
N SER A 12 -9.12 -10.97 -16.58
CA SER A 12 -9.00 -12.28 -15.93
C SER A 12 -8.29 -12.27 -14.58
N ASP A 13 -7.50 -11.24 -14.28
CA ASP A 13 -6.74 -11.16 -13.03
C ASP A 13 -7.30 -10.10 -12.09
N GLN A 14 -7.63 -8.91 -12.59
CA GLN A 14 -7.99 -7.76 -11.75
C GLN A 14 -9.49 -7.49 -11.66
N LEU A 15 -10.29 -7.89 -12.66
CA LEU A 15 -11.74 -7.68 -12.67
C LEU A 15 -12.55 -8.92 -12.26
N VAL A 16 -11.91 -10.02 -11.85
CA VAL A 16 -12.61 -11.26 -11.46
C VAL A 16 -13.52 -11.04 -10.25
N GLU A 17 -13.06 -10.25 -9.29
CA GLU A 17 -13.82 -9.93 -8.08
C GLU A 17 -14.73 -8.70 -8.29
N ALA A 18 -14.64 -8.03 -9.44
CA ALA A 18 -15.42 -6.84 -9.71
C ALA A 18 -16.88 -7.19 -10.02
N GLN A 19 -17.80 -6.63 -9.24
CA GLN A 19 -19.23 -6.75 -9.50
C GLN A 19 -19.68 -5.65 -10.47
N ILE A 20 -19.68 -5.96 -11.76
CA ILE A 20 -20.27 -5.11 -12.80
C ILE A 20 -21.78 -5.40 -12.88
N SER A 21 -22.60 -4.36 -12.97
CA SER A 21 -24.06 -4.51 -13.06
C SER A 21 -24.48 -5.34 -14.28
N HIS A 22 -25.46 -6.23 -14.09
CA HIS A 22 -26.04 -7.07 -15.14
C HIS A 22 -27.03 -6.31 -16.04
N GLU A 23 -27.38 -5.07 -15.67
CA GLU A 23 -28.26 -4.20 -16.45
C GLU A 23 -27.52 -3.48 -17.61
N LEU A 24 -26.19 -3.58 -17.63
CA LEU A 24 -25.35 -2.95 -18.66
C LEU A 24 -25.46 -3.72 -19.98
N THR A 25 -25.68 -3.00 -21.08
CA THR A 25 -25.57 -3.57 -22.42
C THR A 25 -24.12 -3.95 -22.71
N LEU A 26 -23.93 -4.93 -23.61
CA LEU A 26 -22.60 -5.42 -23.98
C LEU A 26 -21.66 -4.30 -24.45
N GLU A 27 -22.19 -3.35 -25.23
CA GLU A 27 -21.44 -2.21 -25.77
C GLU A 27 -20.89 -1.30 -24.65
N ILE A 28 -21.73 -0.97 -23.66
CA ILE A 28 -21.34 -0.11 -22.54
C ILE A 28 -20.34 -0.85 -21.63
N ASN A 29 -20.50 -2.15 -21.46
CA ASN A 29 -19.57 -2.95 -20.67
C ASN A 29 -18.17 -2.98 -21.31
N GLU A 30 -18.09 -3.15 -22.63
CA GLU A 30 -16.81 -3.11 -23.34
C GLU A 30 -16.12 -1.73 -23.23
N GLU A 31 -16.89 -0.66 -23.31
CA GLU A 31 -16.43 0.72 -23.14
C GLU A 31 -15.95 0.97 -21.70
N LEU A 32 -16.69 0.50 -20.70
CA LEU A 32 -16.31 0.56 -19.29
C LEU A 32 -14.98 -0.15 -19.05
N ILE A 33 -14.83 -1.39 -19.50
CA ILE A 33 -13.58 -2.15 -19.36
C ILE A 33 -12.43 -1.43 -20.09
N GLN A 34 -12.70 -0.77 -21.23
CA GLN A 34 -11.70 0.00 -21.95
C GLN A 34 -11.22 1.22 -21.14
N ILE A 35 -12.14 1.94 -20.50
CA ILE A 35 -11.81 3.07 -19.62
C ILE A 35 -11.01 2.58 -18.41
N LEU A 36 -11.47 1.52 -17.74
CA LEU A 36 -10.78 0.95 -16.59
C LEU A 36 -9.36 0.49 -16.95
N PHE A 37 -9.19 -0.16 -18.10
CA PHE A 37 -7.88 -0.58 -18.58
C PHE A 37 -6.97 0.60 -18.93
N GLN A 38 -7.53 1.67 -19.52
CA GLN A 38 -6.81 2.90 -19.83
C GLN A 38 -6.27 3.57 -18.57
N TYR A 39 -7.07 3.62 -17.51
CA TYR A 39 -6.72 4.25 -16.23
C TYR A 39 -6.23 3.26 -15.17
N ARG A 40 -5.88 2.02 -15.53
CA ARG A 40 -5.49 0.97 -14.56
C ARG A 40 -4.37 1.38 -13.58
N GLN A 41 -3.48 2.27 -14.00
CA GLN A 41 -2.37 2.79 -13.17
C GLN A 41 -2.81 3.82 -12.12
N ALA A 42 -4.04 4.33 -12.21
CA ALA A 42 -4.60 5.25 -11.22
C ALA A 42 -5.21 4.52 -10.01
N PHE A 43 -5.39 3.20 -10.09
CA PHE A 43 -5.92 2.38 -9.01
C PHE A 43 -4.79 1.76 -8.19
N ALA A 44 -5.01 1.60 -6.89
CA ALA A 44 -4.06 0.92 -6.02
C ALA A 44 -3.97 -0.56 -6.40
N SER A 45 -2.77 -1.11 -6.44
CA SER A 45 -2.49 -2.53 -6.67
C SER A 45 -1.58 -3.06 -5.57
N ASP A 46 -1.79 -4.31 -5.17
CA ASP A 46 -0.99 -4.98 -4.14
C ASP A 46 0.51 -5.13 -4.52
N ASN A 47 0.84 -4.95 -5.80
CA ASN A 47 2.18 -5.10 -6.34
C ASN A 47 2.94 -3.78 -6.49
N GLU A 48 2.29 -2.64 -6.31
CA GLU A 48 2.91 -1.31 -6.45
C GLU A 48 3.13 -0.68 -5.07
N ALA A 49 4.36 -0.23 -4.81
CA ALA A 49 4.69 0.44 -3.55
C ALA A 49 3.91 1.75 -3.42
N LEU A 50 3.32 1.98 -2.23
CA LEU A 50 2.54 3.18 -1.95
C LEU A 50 3.39 4.47 -1.96
N GLU A 51 4.72 4.34 -1.88
CA GLU A 51 5.68 5.43 -2.01
C GLU A 51 5.72 6.09 -3.41
N ALA A 52 5.01 5.54 -4.41
CA ALA A 52 4.97 6.12 -5.75
C ALA A 52 4.33 7.53 -5.80
N ILE A 53 3.56 7.91 -4.79
CA ILE A 53 2.89 9.21 -4.69
C ILE A 53 3.86 10.28 -4.18
N LYS A 54 4.40 11.09 -5.10
CA LYS A 54 5.31 12.20 -4.78
C LYS A 54 4.56 13.41 -4.21
N GLY A 55 5.21 14.14 -3.29
CA GLY A 55 4.75 15.46 -2.81
C GLY A 55 3.96 15.48 -1.50
N HIS A 56 3.74 14.31 -0.87
CA HIS A 56 3.05 14.20 0.42
C HIS A 56 4.01 13.88 1.58
N GLU A 57 5.28 14.22 1.42
CA GLU A 57 6.31 13.98 2.44
C GLU A 57 6.11 14.94 3.62
N VAL A 58 5.94 14.39 4.82
CA VAL A 58 5.78 15.18 6.05
C VAL A 58 7.12 15.25 6.77
N ASN A 59 7.68 16.44 6.89
CA ASN A 59 8.87 16.68 7.71
C ASN A 59 8.43 17.04 9.14
N ILE A 60 8.61 16.11 10.09
CA ILE A 60 8.32 16.33 11.50
C ILE A 60 9.64 16.65 12.21
N MET A 61 9.88 17.94 12.45
CA MET A 61 11.04 18.41 13.23
C MET A 61 10.65 18.60 14.69
N LEU A 62 11.42 17.99 15.61
CA LEU A 62 11.26 18.23 17.03
C LEU A 62 11.95 19.55 17.39
N ASN A 63 11.22 20.49 18.02
CA ASN A 63 11.74 21.79 18.45
C ASN A 63 12.63 21.73 19.72
N LEU A 64 13.08 20.53 20.10
CA LEU A 64 13.86 20.30 21.31
C LEU A 64 15.19 19.66 20.91
N GLU A 65 16.28 20.09 21.54
CA GLU A 65 17.55 19.36 21.50
C GLU A 65 17.33 17.92 22.04
N ARG A 66 18.17 16.95 21.67
CA ARG A 66 18.05 15.54 22.12
C ARG A 66 18.19 15.44 23.65
N ILE A 67 17.11 15.66 24.39
CA ILE A 67 17.04 15.49 25.85
C ILE A 67 16.67 14.03 26.20
N TYR A 68 16.22 13.24 25.21
CA TYR A 68 15.77 11.87 25.47
C TYR A 68 16.94 10.91 25.70
N THR A 69 17.14 10.57 26.98
CA THR A 69 17.89 9.38 27.36
C THR A 69 17.22 8.13 26.73
N PRO A 70 17.98 7.13 26.26
CA PRO A 70 17.45 5.86 25.71
C PRO A 70 16.51 5.08 26.64
N ILE A 71 16.38 5.54 27.89
CA ILE A 71 15.68 4.95 29.04
C ILE A 71 14.15 4.91 28.86
N LEU A 72 13.57 5.67 27.92
CA LEU A 72 12.13 5.58 27.60
C LEU A 72 11.77 4.45 26.62
N ARG A 73 12.72 3.58 26.24
CA ARG A 73 12.38 2.33 25.53
C ARG A 73 11.63 1.41 26.47
N ARG A 74 10.30 1.54 26.51
CA ARG A 74 9.44 0.57 27.17
C ARG A 74 9.63 -0.78 26.46
N PRO A 75 9.75 -1.89 27.19
CA PRO A 75 9.72 -3.20 26.56
C PRO A 75 8.42 -3.33 25.76
N VAL A 76 8.50 -4.00 24.62
CA VAL A 76 7.31 -4.25 23.79
C VAL A 76 6.32 -5.03 24.64
N TYR A 77 5.07 -4.57 24.65
CA TYR A 77 4.04 -5.26 25.42
C TYR A 77 3.87 -6.70 24.89
N PRO A 78 3.75 -7.72 25.76
CA PRO A 78 3.62 -9.09 25.32
C PRO A 78 2.31 -9.28 24.53
N ALA A 79 2.42 -9.71 23.29
CA ALA A 79 1.28 -10.16 22.48
C ALA A 79 1.03 -11.66 22.70
N SER A 80 -0.24 -12.09 22.60
CA SER A 80 -0.55 -13.52 22.61
C SER A 80 0.03 -14.21 21.36
N PRO A 81 0.34 -15.52 21.40
CA PRO A 81 0.92 -16.23 20.25
C PRO A 81 0.06 -16.07 18.98
N ARG A 82 -1.25 -16.24 19.12
CA ARG A 82 -2.21 -16.07 18.02
C ARG A 82 -2.26 -14.64 17.46
N ALA A 83 -2.12 -13.63 18.33
CA ALA A 83 -2.07 -12.25 17.88
C ALA A 83 -0.76 -11.97 17.13
N ARG A 84 0.35 -12.52 17.61
CA ARG A 84 1.66 -12.37 16.99
C ARG A 84 1.69 -12.94 15.57
N GLU A 85 1.18 -14.15 15.37
CA GLU A 85 1.10 -14.78 14.04
C GLU A 85 0.30 -13.95 13.04
N ARG A 86 -0.85 -13.38 13.47
CA ARG A 86 -1.66 -12.51 12.59
C ARG A 86 -0.98 -11.18 12.29
N LEU A 87 -0.32 -10.60 13.29
CA LEU A 87 0.41 -9.35 13.10
C LEU A 87 1.60 -9.53 12.15
N GLU A 88 2.27 -10.68 12.19
CA GLU A 88 3.40 -10.99 11.32
C GLU A 88 3.01 -10.98 9.84
N ILE A 89 1.84 -11.54 9.49
CA ILE A 89 1.29 -11.49 8.12
C ILE A 89 1.16 -10.03 7.64
N HIS A 90 0.55 -9.16 8.46
CA HIS A 90 0.35 -7.75 8.08
C HIS A 90 1.65 -6.94 8.08
N ILE A 91 2.58 -7.24 8.98
CA ILE A 91 3.90 -6.60 8.98
C ILE A 91 4.65 -6.95 7.69
N ASP A 92 4.58 -8.21 7.26
CA ASP A 92 5.19 -8.66 5.99
C ASP A 92 4.56 -7.98 4.77
N GLU A 93 3.24 -7.82 4.75
CA GLU A 93 2.53 -7.06 3.72
C GLU A 93 3.00 -5.60 3.66
N LEU A 94 3.07 -4.93 4.81
CA LEU A 94 3.51 -3.53 4.89
C LEU A 94 4.99 -3.35 4.52
N MET A 95 5.84 -4.35 4.78
CA MET A 95 7.23 -4.35 4.30
C MET A 95 7.28 -4.48 2.78
N LYS A 96 6.47 -5.35 2.16
CA LYS A 96 6.41 -5.50 0.70
C LYS A 96 5.92 -4.22 0.01
N LEU A 97 5.00 -3.50 0.62
CA LEU A 97 4.49 -2.22 0.12
C LEU A 97 5.44 -1.03 0.38
N ASN A 98 6.62 -1.26 0.95
CA ASN A 98 7.58 -0.25 1.41
C ASN A 98 6.99 0.79 2.38
N VAL A 99 5.93 0.43 3.11
CA VAL A 99 5.39 1.27 4.19
C VAL A 99 6.25 1.13 5.44
N LEU A 100 6.75 -0.08 5.71
CA LEU A 100 7.65 -0.37 6.82
C LEU A 100 9.05 -0.76 6.32
N ARG A 101 10.08 -0.23 6.98
CA ARG A 101 11.49 -0.59 6.75
C ARG A 101 12.16 -0.96 8.06
N LYS A 102 13.02 -1.97 8.02
CA LYS A 102 13.88 -2.33 9.16
C LYS A 102 14.98 -1.28 9.33
N LEU A 103 15.08 -0.69 10.52
CA LEU A 103 16.14 0.24 10.90
C LEU A 103 17.21 -0.46 11.73
N GLY A 104 18.47 -0.10 11.52
CA GLY A 104 19.58 -0.54 12.36
C GLY A 104 19.55 0.10 13.76
N ASN A 105 20.19 -0.54 14.76
CA ASN A 105 20.14 -0.11 16.16
C ASN A 105 20.68 1.33 16.43
N ASN A 106 21.39 1.93 15.47
CA ASN A 106 21.95 3.29 15.55
C ASN A 106 21.70 4.11 14.26
N GLU A 107 20.79 3.68 13.40
CA GLU A 107 20.47 4.41 12.17
C GLU A 107 19.51 5.56 12.51
N GLU A 108 19.86 6.79 12.16
CA GLU A 108 18.92 7.91 12.20
C GLU A 108 17.91 7.72 11.08
N GLY A 109 16.77 7.13 11.41
CA GLY A 109 15.70 6.90 10.46
C GLY A 109 15.02 8.21 10.10
N GLU A 110 15.10 8.61 8.84
CA GLU A 110 14.14 9.55 8.25
C GLU A 110 12.76 8.88 8.29
N VAL A 111 11.88 9.33 9.19
CA VAL A 111 10.54 8.76 9.37
C VAL A 111 9.64 9.29 8.26
N LYS A 112 9.56 8.55 7.15
CA LYS A 112 8.58 8.80 6.09
C LYS A 112 7.26 8.16 6.48
N THR A 113 6.25 8.97 6.78
CA THR A 113 4.89 8.48 7.07
C THR A 113 3.98 8.84 5.91
N THR A 114 3.41 7.84 5.26
CA THR A 114 2.38 8.03 4.23
C THR A 114 1.07 8.47 4.89
N VAL A 115 0.50 9.59 4.43
CA VAL A 115 -0.83 10.04 4.88
C VAL A 115 -1.90 9.33 4.05
N ILE A 116 -2.77 8.55 4.70
CA ILE A 116 -3.95 7.96 4.07
C ILE A 116 -5.10 8.95 4.28
N ILE A 117 -5.59 9.57 3.21
CA ILE A 117 -6.78 10.43 3.26
C ILE A 117 -7.98 9.58 2.84
N THR A 118 -8.91 9.36 3.77
CA THR A 118 -10.21 8.68 3.57
C THR A 118 -11.33 9.68 3.39
#